data_AF-A0A0Q0EP09-F1
#
_entry.id   AF-A0A0Q0EP09-F1
#
_cell.length_a   1.000
_cell.length_b   1.000
_cell.length_c   1.000
_cell.angle_alpha   90.00
_cell.angle_beta   90.00
_cell.angle_gamma   90.00
#
_symmetry.space_group_name_H-M   'P 1'
#
loop_
_entity.id
_entity.type
_entity.pdbx_description
1 polymer ?
#
loop_
_entity_poly.entity_id
_entity_poly.type
_entity_poly.pdbx_seq_one_letter_code
_entity_poly.pdbx_strand_id
1 'polypeptide(L)' 'MALPKHYRIDYLLNGSFKSFYIRTENMDNAEAWHCASVDAGLARIPKYRLEKVAKVSKPYAEHFGVTNVEWAQA' A
#
# COMPACT_ATOMS: atom_id res chain seq x y z
N MET A 1 -17.40 -16.31 -1.74
CA MET A 1 -16.69 -15.39 -0.81
C MET A 1 -15.25 -15.85 -0.77
N ALA A 2 -14.30 -15.05 -1.29
CA ALA A 2 -12.90 -15.42 -1.23
C ALA A 2 -12.43 -15.29 0.24
N LEU A 3 -11.72 -16.30 0.74
CA LEU A 3 -11.14 -16.19 2.07
C LEU A 3 -10.10 -15.07 2.03
N PRO A 4 -10.17 -14.10 2.96
CA PRO A 4 -9.20 -13.00 3.00
C PRO A 4 -7.81 -13.56 3.30
N LYS A 5 -6.88 -13.25 2.42
CA LYS A 5 -5.49 -13.71 2.47
C LYS A 5 -4.62 -12.68 3.17
N HIS A 6 -3.52 -13.16 3.72
CA HIS A 6 -2.49 -12.29 4.27
C HIS A 6 -1.45 -12.03 3.19
N TYR A 7 -1.06 -10.76 3.07
CA TYR A 7 -0.03 -10.32 2.17
C TYR A 7 1.00 -9.56 2.96
N ARG A 8 2.27 -9.80 2.65
CA ARG A 8 3.38 -9.00 3.10
C ARG A 8 3.68 -7.98 2.01
N ILE A 9 3.88 -6.73 2.41
CA ILE A 9 4.31 -5.64 1.52
C ILE A 9 5.66 -5.17 2.03
N ASP A 10 6.63 -5.16 1.14
CA ASP A 10 7.99 -4.70 1.37
C ASP A 10 8.23 -3.48 0.47
N TYR A 11 8.75 -2.39 1.04
CA TYR A 11 8.99 -1.17 0.30
C TYR A 11 10.13 -0.34 0.90
N LEU A 12 10.67 0.59 0.12
CA LEU A 12 11.65 1.56 0.57
C LEU A 12 10.97 2.92 0.79
N LEU A 13 11.22 3.56 1.92
CA LEU A 13 10.81 4.94 2.21
C LEU A 13 12.04 5.80 2.41
N ASN A 14 12.34 6.69 1.46
CA ASN A 14 13.54 7.52 1.46
C ASN A 14 14.83 6.69 1.65
N GLY A 15 14.89 5.51 1.03
CA GLY A 15 16.00 4.55 1.16
C GLY A 15 15.97 3.67 2.41
N SER A 16 15.02 3.86 3.33
CA SER A 16 14.83 2.98 4.48
C SER A 16 13.88 1.84 4.17
N PHE A 17 14.33 0.60 4.35
CA PHE A 17 13.50 -0.58 4.15
C PHE A 17 12.41 -0.69 5.23
N LYS A 18 11.18 -0.91 4.78
CA LYS A 18 10.00 -1.14 5.62
C LYS A 18 9.20 -2.31 5.07
N SER A 19 8.59 -3.04 6.00
CA SER A 19 7.72 -4.17 5.65
C SER A 19 6.54 -4.25 6.62
N PHE A 20 5.36 -4.58 6.10
CA PHE A 20 4.16 -4.80 6.93
C PHE A 20 3.26 -5.87 6.34
N TYR A 21 2.30 -6.33 7.15
CA TYR A 21 1.31 -7.32 6.75
C TYR A 21 -0.07 -6.69 6.61
N ILE A 22 -0.79 -7.03 5.53
CA ILE A 22 -2.17 -6.61 5.30
C ILE A 22 -3.06 -7.83 5.01
N ARG A 23 -4.31 -7.74 5.45
CA ARG A 23 -5.35 -8.71 5.14
C ARG A 23 -6.28 -8.14 4.07
N THR A 24 -6.30 -8.75 2.89
CA THR A 24 -7.21 -8.37 1.79
C THR A 24 -7.69 -9.62 1.05
N GLU A 25 -8.82 -9.51 0.34
CA GLU A 25 -9.36 -10.60 -0.48
C GLU A 25 -8.52 -10.81 -1.75
N ASN A 26 -8.05 -9.72 -2.36
CA ASN A 26 -7.17 -9.74 -3.52
C ASN A 26 -6.13 -8.63 -3.40
N MET A 27 -4.90 -8.97 -3.78
CA MET A 27 -3.78 -8.04 -3.83
C MET A 27 -3.47 -7.72 -5.29
N ASP A 28 -3.41 -6.43 -5.61
CA ASP A 28 -2.99 -5.92 -6.90
C ASP A 28 -1.81 -4.96 -6.71
N ASN A 29 -1.06 -4.70 -7.77
CA ASN A 29 0.02 -3.71 -7.76
C ASN A 29 -0.53 -2.33 -7.33
N ALA A 30 -1.66 -1.88 -7.85
CA ALA A 30 -2.24 -0.59 -7.46
C ALA A 30 -2.61 -0.55 -5.96
N GLU A 31 -3.10 -1.66 -5.39
CA GLU A 31 -3.38 -1.78 -3.96
C GLU A 31 -2.10 -1.78 -3.13
N ALA A 32 -1.05 -2.49 -3.56
CA ALA A 32 0.24 -2.51 -2.87
C ALA A 32 0.82 -1.10 -2.72
N TRP A 33 0.84 -0.35 -3.82
CA TRP A 33 1.31 1.03 -3.85
C TRP A 33 0.44 1.95 -3.00
N HIS A 34 -0.88 1.77 -3.02
CA HIS A 34 -1.77 2.54 -2.17
C HIS A 34 -1.51 2.26 -0.69
N CYS A 35 -1.40 0.99 -0.29
CA CYS A 35 -1.13 0.58 1.08
C CYS A 35 0.23 1.09 1.58
N ALA A 36 1.28 0.96 0.77
CA ALA A 36 2.60 1.51 1.08
C ALA A 36 2.56 3.04 1.24
N SER A 37 1.77 3.73 0.40
CA SER A 37 1.59 5.18 0.50
C SER A 37 0.80 5.60 1.75
N VAL A 38 -0.18 4.80 2.18
CA VAL A 38 -0.89 5.02 3.44
C VAL A 38 0.05 4.83 4.64
N ASP A 39 0.85 3.76 4.65
CA ASP A 39 1.83 3.50 5.72
C ASP A 39 2.93 4.57 5.79
N ALA A 40 3.38 5.07 4.63
CA ALA A 40 4.32 6.18 4.53
C ALA A 40 3.73 7.55 4.95
N GLY A 41 2.43 7.62 5.26
CA GLY A 41 1.75 8.86 5.66
C GLY A 41 1.48 9.83 4.49
N LEU A 42 1.57 9.36 3.24
CA LEU A 42 1.34 10.15 2.04
C LEU A 42 -0.14 10.19 1.65
N ALA A 43 -0.86 9.11 1.92
CA ALA A 43 -2.27 9.00 1.62
C ALA A 43 -3.12 9.35 2.84
N ARG A 44 -4.18 10.14 2.62
CA ARG A 44 -5.17 10.42 3.64
C ARG A 44 -5.99 9.17 3.92
N ILE A 45 -6.03 8.74 5.18
CA ILE A 45 -6.95 7.69 5.63
C ILE A 45 -8.37 8.29 5.62
N PRO A 46 -9.32 7.71 4.87
CA PRO A 46 -10.70 8.19 4.88
C PRO A 46 -11.29 8.09 6.29
N LYS A 47 -12.02 9.13 6.70
CA LYS A 47 -12.77 9.10 7.96
C LYS A 47 -13.91 8.08 7.91
N TYR A 48 -14.47 7.84 6.72
CA TYR A 48 -15.58 6.93 6.50
C TYR A 48 -15.23 5.87 5.46
N ARG A 49 -15.60 4.61 5.72
CA ARG A 49 -15.31 3.47 4.83
C ARG A 49 -15.84 3.63 3.40
N LEU A 50 -16.89 4.44 3.21
CA LEU A 50 -17.53 4.70 1.91
C LEU A 50 -16.91 5.89 1.15
N GLU A 51 -16.03 6.66 1.78
CA GLU A 51 -15.37 7.80 1.14
C GLU A 51 -14.33 7.28 0.13
N LYS A 52 -14.58 7.54 -1.16
CA LYS A 52 -13.64 7.19 -2.22
C LYS A 52 -12.50 8.19 -2.22
N VAL A 53 -11.43 7.88 -1.48
CA VAL A 53 -10.18 8.64 -1.53
C VAL A 53 -9.44 8.26 -2.82
N ALA A 54 -8.85 9.27 -3.46
CA ALA A 54 -7.99 9.04 -4.62
C ALA A 54 -6.85 8.09 -4.22
N LYS A 55 -6.78 6.93 -4.88
CA LYS A 55 -5.66 6.01 -4.69
C LYS A 55 -4.39 6.70 -5.16
N VAL A 56 -3.35 6.60 -4.35
CA VAL A 56 -2.05 7.17 -4.70
C VAL A 56 -1.50 6.41 -5.90
N SER A 57 -1.19 7.15 -6.96
CA SER A 57 -0.53 6.60 -8.14
C SER A 57 0.96 6.44 -7.89
N LYS A 58 1.57 5.44 -8.51
CA LYS A 58 3.03 5.16 -8.43
C LYS A 58 3.92 6.40 -8.56
N PRO A 59 3.80 7.25 -9.61
CA PRO A 59 4.70 8.40 -9.76
C PRO A 59 4.58 9.41 -8.60
N TYR A 60 3.42 9.49 -7.96
CA TYR A 60 3.25 10.34 -6.77
C TYR A 60 3.95 9.73 -5.57
N ALA A 61 3.77 8.43 -5.32
CA ALA A 61 4.46 7.73 -4.23
C ALA A 61 5.99 7.82 -4.37
N GLU A 62 6.52 7.62 -5.57
CA GLU A 62 7.94 7.71 -5.88
C GLU A 62 8.50 9.12 -5.66
N HIS A 63 7.72 10.16 -5.99
CA HIS A 63 8.13 11.55 -5.76
C HIS A 63 8.35 11.87 -4.27
N PHE A 64 7.60 11.20 -3.39
CA PHE A 64 7.75 11.31 -1.94
C PHE A 64 8.70 10.26 -1.34
N GLY A 65 9.39 9.49 -2.19
CA GLY A 65 10.42 8.54 -1.81
C GLY A 65 9.93 7.16 -1.42
N VAL A 66 8.67 6.82 -1.70
CA VAL A 66 8.20 5.42 -1.66
C VAL A 66 8.63 4.73 -2.95
N THR A 67 9.57 3.80 -2.86
CA THR A 67 10.12 3.06 -4.00
C THR A 67 10.18 1.56 -3.72
N ASN A 68 10.42 0.76 -4.77
CA ASN A 68 10.56 -0.70 -4.68
C ASN A 68 9.43 -1.38 -3.91
N VAL A 69 8.17 -1.02 -4.17
CA VAL A 69 7.02 -1.67 -3.55
C VAL A 69 6.85 -3.06 -4.15
N GLU A 70 7.09 -4.08 -3.33
CA GLU A 70 6.92 -5.48 -3.64
C GLU A 70 5.90 -6.09 -2.67
N TRP A 71 5.18 -7.12 -3.12
CA TRP A 71 4.22 -7.80 -2.27
C TRP A 71 4.25 -9.30 -2.53
N ALA A 72 4.06 -10.06 -1.47
CA ALA A 72 3.99 -11.52 -1.50
C ALA A 72 2.80 -12.00 -0.68
N GLN A 73 2.15 -13.07 -1.14
CA GLN A 73 1.17 -13.76 -0.30
C GLN A 73 1.92 -14.49 0.82
N ALA A 74 1.50 -14.26 2.07
CA ALA A 74 2.04 -14.90 3.26
C ALA A 74 1.26 -16.18 3.61
#